data_AF-A0A9J8DMJ6-F1
#
_entry.id   AF-A0A9J8DMJ6-F1
#
_cell.length_a   1.000
_cell.length_b   1.000
_cell.length_c   1.000
_cell.angle_alpha   90.00
_cell.angle_beta   90.00
_cell.angle_gamma   90.00
#
_symmetry.space_group_name_H-M   'P 1'
#
loop_
_entity.id
_entity.type
_entity.pdbx_description
1 polymer ?
#
loop_
_entity_poly.entity_id
_entity_poly.type
_entity_poly.pdbx_seq_one_letter_code
_entity_poly.pdbx_strand_id
1 'polypeptide(L)'
;MSNPERRVPCANPGNPWIFSCMIKPGSHTSPEDPALTRSQNLTYKTTSGNYGAQSPTFESSPCSYHPISHTFSHFYADHILDSIQLVAVGYSLKYLMG
;
A
#
# COMPACT_ATOMS: atom_id res chain seq x y z
N MET A 1 -1.11 -47.95 -8.60
CA MET A 1 0.23 -48.50 -8.82
C MET A 1 1.06 -47.45 -9.55
N SER A 2 2.25 -47.15 -9.04
CA SER A 2 3.18 -46.07 -9.42
C SER A 2 3.87 -46.25 -10.77
N ASN A 3 4.20 -45.15 -11.48
CA ASN A 3 5.58 -44.87 -11.92
C ASN A 3 5.77 -43.41 -12.40
N PRO A 4 6.77 -42.64 -11.89
CA PRO A 4 7.19 -41.34 -12.43
C PRO A 4 8.45 -41.48 -13.32
N GLU A 5 8.49 -40.84 -14.49
CA GLU A 5 9.72 -40.75 -15.29
C GLU A 5 10.15 -39.31 -15.62
N ARG A 6 11.24 -38.92 -14.93
CA ARG A 6 12.39 -38.08 -15.31
C ARG A 6 12.15 -36.73 -15.98
N ARG A 7 12.50 -35.67 -15.24
CA ARG A 7 13.29 -34.56 -15.80
C ARG A 7 14.57 -34.42 -14.98
N VAL A 8 15.69 -34.51 -15.68
CA VAL A 8 17.06 -34.57 -15.15
C VAL A 8 17.37 -33.31 -14.33
N PRO A 9 18.07 -33.40 -13.18
CA PRO A 9 18.50 -32.24 -12.44
C PRO A 9 19.65 -31.57 -13.21
N CYS A 10 19.48 -30.31 -13.61
CA CYS A 10 20.60 -29.46 -13.98
C CYS A 10 21.44 -29.19 -12.72
N ALA A 11 22.31 -30.15 -12.38
CA ALA A 11 23.19 -30.10 -11.22
C ALA A 11 24.46 -29.32 -11.58
N ASN A 12 24.48 -28.03 -11.27
CA ASN A 12 25.74 -27.36 -10.94
C ASN A 12 25.85 -27.31 -9.41
N PRO A 13 26.75 -28.10 -8.78
CA PRO A 13 26.87 -28.19 -7.32
C PRO A 13 27.47 -26.94 -6.66
N GLY A 14 27.94 -25.97 -7.45
CA GLY A 14 28.74 -24.84 -6.96
C GLY A 14 28.07 -23.47 -6.96
N ASN A 15 26.81 -23.33 -7.41
CA ASN A 15 26.17 -22.00 -7.44
C ASN A 15 24.67 -22.08 -7.12
N PRO A 16 24.18 -21.40 -6.06
CA PRO A 16 22.75 -21.38 -5.74
C PRO A 16 22.02 -20.38 -6.65
N TRP A 17 22.10 -20.58 -7.97
CA TRP A 17 21.33 -19.84 -8.98
C TRP A 17 19.84 -20.25 -8.97
N ILE A 18 19.35 -20.74 -7.83
CA ILE A 18 17.97 -21.12 -7.56
C ILE A 18 17.21 -19.92 -6.99
N PHE A 19 17.91 -18.95 -6.37
CA PHE A 19 17.25 -17.79 -5.76
C PHE A 19 16.63 -16.83 -6.77
N SER A 20 17.21 -16.69 -7.97
CA SER A 20 16.73 -15.72 -8.97
C SER A 20 15.51 -16.21 -9.77
N CYS A 21 15.26 -17.52 -9.84
CA CYS A 21 14.11 -18.09 -10.56
C CYS A 21 12.88 -18.34 -9.66
N MET A 22 13.06 -18.40 -8.34
CA MET A 22 11.96 -18.63 -7.39
C MET A 22 11.24 -17.34 -6.96
N ILE A 23 11.83 -16.16 -7.18
CA ILE A 23 11.11 -14.90 -7.01
C ILE A 23 10.52 -14.54 -8.37
N LYS A 24 9.32 -15.05 -8.64
CA LYS A 24 8.55 -14.64 -9.83
C LYS A 24 8.08 -13.20 -9.58
N PRO A 25 8.60 -12.18 -10.27
CA PRO A 25 8.13 -10.81 -10.10
C PRO A 25 6.88 -10.67 -10.97
N GLY A 26 5.71 -10.98 -10.41
CA GLY A 26 4.46 -10.84 -11.15
C GLY A 26 3.56 -12.06 -11.04
N SER A 27 2.84 -12.14 -9.92
CA SER A 27 1.49 -12.70 -9.92
C SER A 27 0.64 -12.01 -8.84
N HIS A 28 0.94 -10.74 -8.55
CA HIS A 28 0.07 -9.87 -7.77
C HIS A 28 -0.72 -8.99 -8.73
N THR A 29 -1.47 -9.60 -9.63
CA THR A 29 -2.49 -8.93 -10.43
C THR A 29 -3.65 -9.91 -10.63
N SER A 30 -4.21 -10.42 -9.52
CA SER A 30 -5.61 -10.84 -9.54
C SER A 30 -6.39 -9.74 -8.80
N PRO A 31 -7.49 -9.21 -9.38
CA PRO A 31 -8.24 -8.09 -8.79
C PRO A 31 -8.94 -8.39 -7.46
N GLU A 32 -8.88 -9.64 -6.96
CA GLU A 32 -9.75 -10.12 -5.87
C GLU A 32 -9.04 -10.38 -4.54
N ASP A 33 -7.73 -10.15 -4.42
CA ASP A 33 -7.03 -10.39 -3.14
C ASP A 33 -6.54 -9.07 -2.50
N PRO A 34 -7.24 -8.54 -1.49
CA PRO A 34 -6.79 -7.34 -0.77
C PRO A 34 -5.55 -7.59 0.10
N ALA A 35 -5.04 -8.83 0.20
CA ALA A 35 -3.77 -9.10 0.86
C ALA A 35 -2.61 -8.81 -0.10
N LEU A 36 -2.19 -7.54 -0.15
CA LEU A 36 -0.91 -7.09 -0.72
C LEU A 36 0.29 -7.61 0.10
N THR A 37 0.25 -8.85 0.57
CA THR A 37 1.33 -9.46 1.35
C THR A 37 2.49 -9.74 0.41
N ARG A 38 3.52 -8.90 0.50
CA ARG A 38 4.78 -9.04 -0.22
C ARG A 38 5.34 -10.45 0.02
N SER A 39 5.49 -11.24 -1.04
CA SER A 39 6.16 -12.54 -0.97
C SER A 39 7.62 -12.36 -0.54
N GLN A 40 8.04 -13.05 0.53
CA GLN A 40 9.40 -13.00 1.07
C GLN A 40 10.05 -14.37 1.01
N ASN A 41 11.35 -14.40 0.72
CA ASN A 41 12.11 -15.65 0.75
C ASN A 41 12.32 -16.10 2.20
N LEU A 42 12.13 -17.39 2.45
CA LEU A 42 12.19 -17.98 3.79
C LEU A 42 13.59 -17.87 4.43
N THR A 43 14.65 -17.83 3.63
CA THR A 43 16.04 -17.83 4.12
C THR A 43 16.48 -16.48 4.70
N TYR A 44 15.84 -15.38 4.32
CA TYR A 44 16.15 -14.02 4.82
C TYR A 44 14.97 -13.33 5.52
N LYS A 45 14.03 -14.11 6.07
CA LYS A 45 12.84 -13.57 6.73
C LYS A 45 13.22 -12.69 7.93
N THR A 46 12.85 -11.42 7.85
CA THR A 46 12.99 -10.46 8.95
C THR A 46 11.67 -10.34 9.72
N THR A 47 11.74 -9.84 10.96
CA THR A 47 10.55 -9.65 11.80
C THR A 47 9.60 -8.60 11.24
N SER A 48 10.11 -7.60 10.51
CA SER A 48 9.28 -6.58 9.85
C SER A 48 8.43 -7.15 8.72
N GLY A 49 8.81 -8.30 8.15
CA GLY A 49 7.99 -9.02 7.17
C GLY A 49 6.71 -9.63 7.73
N ASN A 50 6.57 -9.68 9.06
CA ASN A 50 5.34 -10.17 9.70
C ASN A 50 4.24 -9.09 9.77
N TYR A 51 4.58 -7.80 9.61
CA TYR A 51 3.56 -6.74 9.56
C TYR A 51 2.70 -6.91 8.31
N GLY A 52 1.37 -6.92 8.48
CA GLY A 52 0.42 -7.13 7.38
C GLY A 52 0.42 -8.53 6.79
N ALA A 53 1.16 -9.49 7.36
CA ALA A 53 1.21 -10.86 6.86
C ALA A 53 -0.07 -11.66 7.13
N GLN A 54 -0.87 -11.23 8.10
CA GLN A 54 -2.18 -11.81 8.40
C GLN A 54 -3.27 -10.90 7.86
N SER A 55 -4.23 -11.49 7.17
CA SER A 55 -5.42 -10.77 6.72
C SER A 55 -6.25 -10.32 7.92
N PRO A 56 -6.90 -9.15 7.85
CA PRO A 56 -7.82 -8.71 8.89
C PRO A 56 -8.96 -9.72 9.05
N THR A 57 -9.31 -10.04 10.30
CA THR A 57 -10.44 -10.90 10.62
C THR A 57 -11.57 -10.09 11.25
N PHE A 58 -12.80 -10.60 11.19
CA PHE A 58 -13.95 -9.96 11.84
C PHE A 58 -13.71 -9.76 13.35
N GLU A 59 -13.16 -10.77 14.02
CA GLU A 59 -12.82 -10.72 15.45
C GLU A 59 -11.76 -9.65 15.80
N SER A 60 -10.95 -9.24 14.81
CA SER A 60 -9.95 -8.17 14.98
C SER A 60 -10.53 -6.76 14.76
N SER A 61 -11.77 -6.65 14.28
CA SER A 61 -12.43 -5.38 14.04
C SER A 61 -13.07 -4.84 15.34
N PRO A 62 -13.12 -3.51 15.52
CA PRO A 62 -13.80 -2.93 16.67
C PRO A 62 -15.33 -3.14 16.56
N CYS A 63 -16.00 -3.44 17.68
CA CYS A 63 -17.46 -3.61 17.70
C CYS A 63 -18.23 -2.31 17.38
N SER A 64 -17.61 -1.15 17.60
CA SER A 64 -18.14 0.14 17.14
C SER A 64 -16.99 1.10 16.86
N TYR A 65 -17.14 1.87 15.78
CA TYR A 65 -16.21 2.94 15.38
C TYR A 65 -16.99 4.26 15.30
N HIS A 66 -16.54 5.26 16.05
CA HIS A 66 -17.17 6.57 16.13
C HIS A 66 -16.23 7.61 15.50
N PRO A 67 -16.24 7.79 14.17
CA PRO A 67 -15.40 8.77 13.52
C PRO A 67 -15.80 10.17 13.99
N ILE A 68 -14.82 10.97 14.36
CA ILE A 68 -15.04 12.39 14.65
C ILE A 68 -15.13 13.13 13.32
N SER A 69 -16.24 13.83 13.10
CA SER A 69 -16.40 14.66 11.90
C SER A 69 -15.68 16.00 12.08
N HIS A 70 -14.80 16.33 11.14
CA HIS A 70 -14.14 17.63 11.07
C HIS A 70 -14.79 18.54 10.00
N THR A 71 -15.93 18.13 9.42
CA THR A 71 -16.56 18.84 8.30
C THR A 71 -16.92 20.28 8.62
N PHE A 72 -17.35 20.55 9.84
CA PHE A 72 -17.63 21.89 10.32
C PHE A 72 -16.36 22.75 10.28
N SER A 73 -15.27 22.31 10.91
CA SER A 73 -14.01 23.05 10.91
C SER A 73 -13.45 23.29 9.51
N HIS A 74 -13.57 22.30 8.62
CA HIS A 74 -13.16 22.44 7.21
C HIS A 74 -14.00 23.49 6.48
N PHE A 75 -15.32 23.49 6.65
CA PHE A 75 -16.21 24.46 6.01
C PHE A 75 -15.86 25.91 6.39
N TYR A 76 -15.59 26.19 7.67
CA TYR A 76 -15.15 27.53 8.08
C TYR A 76 -13.77 27.88 7.56
N ALA A 77 -12.82 26.94 7.62
CA ALA A 77 -11.47 27.18 7.12
C ALA A 77 -11.49 27.52 5.63
N ASP A 78 -12.23 26.76 4.81
CA ASP A 78 -12.34 26.99 3.38
C ASP A 78 -13.00 28.33 3.06
N HIS A 79 -14.10 28.66 3.74
CA HIS A 79 -14.80 29.93 3.52
C HIS A 79 -13.99 31.17 3.97
N ILE A 80 -13.23 31.04 5.07
CA ILE A 80 -12.33 32.10 5.53
C ILE A 80 -11.19 32.32 4.53
N LEU A 81 -10.59 31.24 4.03
CA LEU A 81 -9.50 31.33 3.06
C LEU A 81 -9.97 31.97 1.74
N ASP A 82 -11.16 31.61 1.26
CA ASP A 82 -11.75 32.21 0.05
C ASP A 82 -12.03 33.71 0.25
N SER A 83 -12.56 34.08 1.42
CA SER A 83 -12.80 35.48 1.78
C SER A 83 -11.51 36.30 1.86
N ILE A 84 -10.45 35.74 2.47
CA ILE A 84 -9.14 36.39 2.56
C ILE A 84 -8.52 36.56 1.17
N GLN A 85 -8.64 35.56 0.30
CA GLN A 85 -8.10 35.61 -1.05
C GLN A 85 -8.78 36.70 -1.89
N LEU A 86 -10.11 36.78 -1.83
CA LEU A 86 -10.87 37.85 -2.51
C LEU A 86 -10.45 39.24 -2.05
N VAL A 87 -10.26 39.41 -0.74
CA VAL A 87 -9.79 40.67 -0.16
C VAL A 87 -8.38 41.01 -0.64
N ALA A 88 -7.46 40.06 -0.64
CA ALA A 88 -6.08 40.27 -1.09
C ALA A 88 -5.98 40.63 -2.59
N VAL A 89 -6.79 39.99 -3.43
CA VAL A 89 -6.89 40.31 -4.87
C VAL A 89 -7.43 41.73 -5.08
N GLY A 90 -8.50 42.09 -4.35
CA GLY A 90 -9.10 43.42 -4.41
C GLY A 90 -8.12 44.54 -4.01
N TYR A 91 -7.31 44.33 -2.97
CA TYR A 91 -6.26 45.29 -2.61
C TYR A 91 -5.19 45.40 -3.70
N SER A 92 -4.72 44.28 -4.25
CA SER A 92 -3.68 44.28 -5.29
C SER A 92 -4.13 45.01 -6.57
N LEU A 93 -5.38 44.84 -6.98
CA LEU A 93 -5.97 45.57 -8.12
C LEU A 93 -6.04 47.09 -7.88
N LYS A 94 -6.44 47.51 -6.66
CA LYS A 94 -6.46 48.94 -6.30
C LYS A 94 -5.07 49.57 -6.36
N TYR A 95 -4.04 48.85 -5.92
CA TYR A 95 -2.66 49.32 -5.98
C TYR A 95 -2.09 49.37 -7.40
N LEU A 96 -2.58 48.53 -8.32
CA LEU A 96 -2.11 48.50 -9.71
C LEU A 96 -2.81 49.54 -10.61
N MET A 97 -4.04 49.95 -10.24
CA MET A 97 -4.85 50.91 -11.02
C MET A 97 -4.77 52.36 -10.51
N GLY A 98 -4.03 52.62 -9.44
CA GLY A 98 -3.68 53.97 -8.96
C GLY A 98 -2.30 54.38 -9.44
#